data_AF-A0A7W9Y7Q3-F1
#
_entry.id   AF-A0A7W9Y7Q3-F1
#
_cell.length_a   1.000
_cell.length_b   1.000
_cell.length_c   1.000
_cell.angle_alpha   90.00
_cell.angle_beta   90.00
_cell.angle_gamma   90.00
#
_symmetry.space_group_name_H-M   'P 1'
#
loop_
_entity.id
_entity.type
_entity.pdbx_description
1 polymer ?
#
loop_
_entity_poly.entity_id
_entity_poly.type
_entity_poly.pdbx_seq_one_letter_code
_entity_poly.pdbx_strand_id
1 'polypeptide(L)'
;MSGLKLSNDQPIQIQSDQLEIKDQEKKAYFTGNVNVVQGTTTLKAGKMTVQYKEKANGDGGAASISSGNADIDKIFLDDTVFLSSGTQQATAEAGQFDMASQTFVLTGKQVVLSDGPNVFKGCKLTVQMASGQAKLDSCGGRVEIMLDPKSRPKQ
;
A
#
# COMPACT_ATOMS: atom_id res chain seq x y z
N MET A 1 -6.64 -11.13 11.76
CA MET A 1 -5.93 -10.82 10.51
C MET A 1 -5.31 -9.43 10.62
N SER A 2 -4.23 -9.28 11.41
CA SER A 2 -3.60 -7.99 11.73
C SER A 2 -2.38 -7.67 10.85
N GLY A 3 -2.07 -8.50 9.85
CA GLY A 3 -0.80 -8.41 9.12
C GLY A 3 -0.70 -7.17 8.24
N LEU A 4 -1.71 -6.85 7.43
CA LEU A 4 -1.59 -5.74 6.47
C LEU A 4 -1.85 -4.33 7.04
N LYS A 5 -1.90 -4.11 8.36
CA LYS A 5 -2.13 -2.75 8.89
C LYS A 5 -0.83 -1.92 8.87
N LEU A 6 -0.78 -0.86 8.04
CA LEU A 6 0.12 0.27 8.25
C LEU A 6 -0.22 0.85 9.64
N SER A 7 0.76 0.77 10.55
CA SER A 7 0.60 1.18 11.94
C SER A 7 0.96 2.66 12.04
N ASN A 8 -0.02 3.52 12.34
CA ASN A 8 0.14 4.98 12.37
C ASN A 8 1.12 5.52 13.44
N ASP A 9 1.64 4.66 14.32
CA ASP A 9 2.50 5.04 15.45
C ASP A 9 4.00 4.81 15.19
N GLN A 10 4.37 4.38 13.97
CA GLN A 10 5.77 4.12 13.59
C GLN A 10 6.21 5.07 12.48
N PRO A 11 7.49 5.50 12.48
CA PRO A 11 8.02 6.37 11.43
C PRO A 11 7.92 5.69 10.06
N ILE A 12 7.57 6.47 9.05
CA ILE A 12 7.56 6.03 7.65
C ILE A 12 8.89 6.46 7.03
N GLN A 13 9.66 5.49 6.54
CA GLN A 13 10.86 5.73 5.76
C GLN A 13 10.60 5.40 4.30
N ILE A 14 10.93 6.33 3.39
CA ILE A 14 10.80 6.16 1.94
C ILE A 14 12.18 6.33 1.32
N GLN A 15 12.57 5.41 0.45
CA GLN A 15 13.79 5.45 -0.33
C GLN A 15 13.44 5.29 -1.81
N SER A 16 14.10 6.02 -2.70
CA SER A 16 13.98 5.92 -4.16
C SER A 16 15.22 6.48 -4.83
N ASP A 17 15.37 6.21 -6.13
CA ASP A 17 16.48 6.77 -6.92
C ASP A 17 16.31 8.27 -7.16
N GLN A 18 15.07 8.72 -7.37
CA GLN A 18 14.73 10.13 -7.56
C GLN A 18 13.47 10.51 -6.77
N LEU A 19 13.44 11.75 -6.31
CA LEU A 19 12.28 12.44 -5.72
C LEU A 19 12.07 13.76 -6.46
N GLU A 20 10.87 13.97 -6.99
CA GLU A 20 10.42 15.23 -7.56
C GLU A 20 9.19 15.73 -6.79
N ILE A 21 9.26 16.93 -6.25
CA ILE A 21 8.14 17.56 -5.53
C ILE A 21 7.53 18.63 -6.43
N LYS A 22 6.22 18.53 -6.66
CA LYS A 22 5.43 19.50 -7.39
C LYS A 22 4.39 20.10 -6.47
N ASP A 23 4.79 21.11 -5.70
CA ASP A 23 3.92 21.78 -4.73
C ASP A 23 2.67 22.40 -5.38
N GLN A 24 2.78 22.93 -6.60
CA GLN A 24 1.64 23.45 -7.36
C GLN A 24 0.58 22.37 -7.66
N GLU A 25 1.00 21.13 -7.86
CA GLU A 25 0.12 19.97 -8.07
C GLU A 25 -0.25 19.27 -6.76
N LYS A 26 0.38 19.65 -5.65
CA LYS A 26 0.31 18.98 -4.35
C LYS A 26 0.68 17.50 -4.43
N LYS A 27 1.77 17.20 -5.16
CA LYS A 27 2.25 15.84 -5.41
C LYS A 27 3.75 15.70 -5.20
N ALA A 28 4.17 14.56 -4.69
CA ALA A 28 5.56 14.11 -4.67
C ALA A 28 5.70 12.79 -5.44
N TYR A 29 6.59 12.78 -6.42
CA TYR A 29 6.86 11.64 -7.30
C TYR A 29 8.19 11.00 -6.88
N PHE A 30 8.12 9.74 -6.48
CA PHE A 30 9.26 8.90 -6.18
C PHE A 30 9.41 7.88 -7.31
N THR A 31 10.55 7.86 -7.97
CA THR A 31 10.80 7.00 -9.13
C THR A 31 12.09 6.23 -8.98
N GLY A 32 12.05 4.95 -9.36
CA GLY A 32 13.19 4.05 -9.29
C GLY A 32 13.36 3.44 -7.90
N ASN A 33 13.37 2.10 -7.84
CA ASN A 33 13.63 1.30 -6.64
C ASN A 33 12.93 1.80 -5.37
N VAL A 34 11.64 2.17 -5.46
CA VAL A 34 10.92 2.70 -4.31
C VAL A 34 10.81 1.64 -3.23
N ASN A 35 11.29 1.95 -2.03
CA ASN A 35 11.22 1.09 -0.86
C ASN A 35 10.70 1.91 0.33
N VAL A 36 9.54 1.51 0.85
CA VAL A 36 8.89 2.13 1.99
C VAL A 36 8.90 1.15 3.16
N VAL A 37 9.33 1.61 4.32
CA VAL A 37 9.37 0.80 5.55
C VAL A 37 8.66 1.54 6.67
N GLN A 38 7.74 0.85 7.35
CA GLN A 38 7.06 1.36 8.54
C GLN A 38 6.85 0.20 9.53
N GLY A 39 7.61 0.22 10.63
CA GLY A 39 7.61 -0.88 11.59
C GLY A 39 7.99 -2.21 10.92
N THR A 40 7.08 -3.19 10.93
CA THR A 40 7.26 -4.50 10.27
C THR A 40 6.74 -4.54 8.83
N THR A 41 6.14 -3.46 8.34
CA THR A 41 5.58 -3.39 6.99
C THR A 41 6.64 -2.85 6.02
N THR A 42 6.84 -3.55 4.92
CA THR A 42 7.70 -3.12 3.80
C THR A 42 6.89 -3.10 2.51
N LEU A 43 6.98 -2.01 1.77
CA LEU A 43 6.36 -1.84 0.47
C LEU A 43 7.44 -1.49 -0.56
N LYS A 44 7.40 -2.15 -1.71
CA LYS A 44 8.28 -1.88 -2.84
C LYS A 44 7.47 -1.60 -4.09
N ALA A 45 7.94 -0.65 -4.90
CA ALA A 45 7.35 -0.31 -6.19
C ALA A 45 8.40 0.27 -7.14
N GLY A 46 8.14 0.26 -8.45
CA GLY A 46 8.98 1.00 -9.40
C GLY A 46 8.72 2.50 -9.35
N LYS A 47 7.47 2.91 -9.11
CA LYS A 47 7.08 4.32 -8.91
C LYS A 47 6.09 4.46 -7.76
N MET A 48 6.17 5.60 -7.08
CA MET A 48 5.19 6.00 -6.08
C MET A 48 4.87 7.49 -6.22
N THR A 49 3.59 7.82 -6.26
CA THR A 49 3.11 9.20 -6.23
C THR A 49 2.34 9.45 -4.95
N VAL A 50 2.80 10.39 -4.14
CA VAL A 50 2.10 10.83 -2.93
C VAL A 50 1.35 12.12 -3.26
N GLN A 51 0.03 12.08 -3.13
CA GLN A 51 -0.82 13.25 -3.22
C GLN A 51 -1.16 13.74 -1.81
N TYR A 52 -0.96 15.03 -1.55
CA TYR A 52 -1.23 15.63 -0.26
C TYR A 52 -2.27 16.76 -0.36
N LYS A 53 -2.85 17.08 0.79
CA LYS A 53 -3.75 18.21 0.99
C LYS A 53 -3.07 19.23 1.88
N GLU A 54 -3.52 20.47 1.75
CA GLU A 54 -3.17 21.50 2.72
C GLU A 54 -3.80 21.17 4.06
N LYS A 55 -2.99 21.24 5.12
CA LYS A 55 -3.51 21.18 6.49
C LYS A 55 -4.49 22.34 6.67
N ALA A 56 -5.71 22.03 7.08
CA ALA A 56 -6.74 23.04 7.35
C ALA A 56 -6.41 23.95 8.55
N ASN A 57 -5.36 23.64 9.32
CA ASN A 57 -4.99 24.38 10.52
C ASN A 57 -4.11 25.60 10.21
N GLY A 58 -4.74 26.63 9.64
CA GLY A 58 -4.57 28.07 9.97
C GLY A 58 -3.22 28.77 9.89
N ASP A 59 -2.09 28.09 9.76
CA ASP A 59 -0.78 28.71 9.62
C ASP A 59 -0.46 28.78 8.13
N GLY A 60 -0.54 29.98 7.55
CA GLY A 60 -0.58 30.27 6.11
C GLY A 60 0.67 29.91 5.28
N GLY A 61 1.36 28.82 5.61
CA GLY A 61 2.42 28.23 4.82
C GLY A 61 1.88 27.23 3.79
N ALA A 62 2.40 27.29 2.56
CA ALA A 62 2.09 26.30 1.54
C ALA A 62 2.40 24.88 2.06
N ALA A 63 1.46 23.94 1.86
CA ALA A 63 1.70 22.56 2.24
C ALA A 63 2.82 21.97 1.39
N SER A 64 3.85 21.46 2.05
CA SER A 64 4.96 20.79 1.38
C SER A 64 5.37 19.57 2.19
N ILE A 65 5.72 18.49 1.48
CA ILE A 65 6.34 17.32 2.11
C ILE A 65 7.68 17.69 2.75
N SER A 66 8.37 18.71 2.21
CA SER A 66 9.68 19.17 2.67
C SER A 66 9.62 19.85 4.05
N SER A 67 8.50 20.48 4.39
CA SER A 67 8.29 21.16 5.67
C SER A 67 7.59 20.30 6.71
N GLY A 68 7.17 19.08 6.36
CA GLY A 68 6.40 18.20 7.25
C GLY A 68 4.96 18.67 7.53
N ASN A 69 4.50 19.73 6.85
CA ASN A 69 3.17 20.33 7.03
C ASN A 69 2.11 19.79 6.05
N ALA A 70 2.40 18.72 5.31
CA ALA A 70 1.50 18.11 4.35
C ALA A 70 0.72 16.93 4.97
N ASP A 71 -0.61 16.96 4.84
CA ASP A 71 -1.46 15.80 5.14
C ASP A 71 -1.55 14.92 3.90
N ILE A 72 -1.08 13.67 3.98
CA ILE A 72 -1.15 12.72 2.87
C ILE A 72 -2.62 12.34 2.63
N ASP A 73 -3.10 12.53 1.41
CA ASP A 73 -4.46 12.15 1.01
C ASP A 73 -4.48 10.77 0.35
N LYS A 74 -3.63 10.60 -0.67
CA LYS A 74 -3.57 9.37 -1.47
C LYS A 74 -2.15 9.01 -1.84
N ILE A 75 -1.88 7.72 -1.94
CA ILE A 75 -0.63 7.18 -2.43
C ILE A 75 -0.96 6.29 -3.63
N PHE A 76 -0.30 6.53 -4.76
CA PHE A 76 -0.38 5.70 -5.95
C PHE A 76 0.94 4.99 -6.13
N LEU A 77 0.88 3.72 -6.54
CA LEU A 77 2.01 2.83 -6.70
C LEU A 77 1.88 2.16 -8.05
N ASP A 78 2.95 2.18 -8.82
CA ASP A 78 2.99 1.65 -10.17
C ASP A 78 4.30 0.91 -10.41
N ASP A 79 4.38 0.23 -11.55
CA ASP A 79 5.55 -0.57 -11.97
C ASP A 79 5.89 -1.69 -10.97
N THR A 80 4.92 -2.58 -10.74
CA THR A 80 5.01 -3.75 -9.86
C THR A 80 5.08 -3.38 -8.38
N VAL A 81 4.02 -3.69 -7.66
CA VAL A 81 3.89 -3.44 -6.23
C VAL A 81 4.10 -4.74 -5.46
N PHE A 82 4.96 -4.70 -4.47
CA PHE A 82 5.14 -5.76 -3.48
C PHE A 82 4.93 -5.19 -2.08
N LEU A 83 4.04 -5.77 -1.31
CA LEU A 83 3.80 -5.46 0.10
C LEU A 83 4.13 -6.69 0.93
N SER A 84 4.81 -6.49 2.05
CA SER A 84 5.10 -7.54 3.02
C SER A 84 4.87 -7.02 4.43
N SER A 85 4.16 -7.77 5.25
CA SER A 85 4.00 -7.50 6.67
C SER A 85 3.75 -8.78 7.46
N GLY A 86 4.66 -9.08 8.39
CA GLY A 86 4.64 -10.35 9.12
C GLY A 86 4.73 -11.54 8.16
N THR A 87 3.74 -12.44 8.21
CA THR A 87 3.62 -13.61 7.31
C THR A 87 2.89 -13.30 6.01
N GLN A 88 2.32 -12.10 5.88
CA GLN A 88 1.47 -11.73 4.76
C GLN A 88 2.29 -11.00 3.70
N GLN A 89 2.11 -11.40 2.45
CA GLN A 89 2.71 -10.74 1.30
C GLN A 89 1.66 -10.53 0.21
N ALA A 90 1.73 -9.40 -0.50
CA ALA A 90 0.86 -9.13 -1.63
C ALA A 90 1.67 -8.59 -2.81
N THR A 91 1.41 -9.12 -4.01
CA THR A 91 1.99 -8.64 -5.27
C THR A 91 0.89 -8.19 -6.22
N ALA A 92 1.10 -7.07 -6.89
CA ALA A 92 0.20 -6.54 -7.92
C ALA A 92 0.95 -5.67 -8.94
N GLU A 93 0.28 -5.23 -9.99
CA GLU A 93 0.87 -4.32 -10.98
C GLU A 93 0.83 -2.87 -10.51
N ALA A 94 -0.29 -2.48 -9.88
CA ALA A 94 -0.53 -1.15 -9.34
C ALA A 94 -1.21 -1.22 -7.96
N GLY A 95 -1.09 -0.13 -7.21
CA GLY A 95 -1.67 0.03 -5.90
C GLY A 95 -2.14 1.46 -5.65
N GLN A 96 -3.24 1.60 -4.92
CA GLN A 96 -3.72 2.89 -4.44
C GLN A 96 -4.07 2.79 -2.97
N PHE A 97 -3.49 3.67 -2.16
CA PHE A 97 -3.85 3.85 -0.77
C PHE A 97 -4.62 5.17 -0.60
N ASP A 98 -5.80 5.09 -0.03
CA ASP A 98 -6.62 6.24 0.33
C ASP A 98 -6.60 6.40 1.85
N MET A 99 -5.98 7.49 2.33
CA MET A 99 -5.77 7.73 3.76
C MET A 99 -7.08 8.07 4.47
N ALA A 100 -7.99 8.78 3.79
CA ALA A 100 -9.26 9.21 4.36
C ALA A 100 -10.18 8.02 4.69
N SER A 101 -10.27 7.06 3.76
CA SER A 101 -11.04 5.83 3.95
C SER A 101 -10.23 4.69 4.57
N GLN A 102 -8.92 4.86 4.73
CA GLN A 102 -7.98 3.82 5.17
C GLN A 102 -8.11 2.53 4.33
N THR A 103 -8.21 2.69 3.01
CA THR A 103 -8.43 1.58 2.07
C THR A 103 -7.22 1.42 1.16
N PHE A 104 -6.64 0.23 1.13
CA PHE A 104 -5.58 -0.13 0.18
C PHE A 104 -6.11 -1.03 -0.91
N VAL A 105 -5.98 -0.60 -2.16
CA VAL A 105 -6.47 -1.31 -3.34
C VAL A 105 -5.28 -1.69 -4.20
N LEU A 106 -5.06 -2.98 -4.39
CA LEU A 106 -4.09 -3.51 -5.32
C LEU A 106 -4.82 -4.05 -6.56
N THR A 107 -4.28 -3.77 -7.74
CA THR A 107 -4.88 -4.15 -9.02
C THR A 107 -3.83 -4.62 -10.02
N GLY A 108 -4.23 -5.48 -10.93
CA GLY A 108 -3.43 -5.87 -12.08
C GLY A 108 -4.05 -7.06 -12.79
N LYS A 109 -3.36 -7.58 -13.82
CA LYS A 109 -3.76 -8.84 -14.46
C LYS A 109 -3.80 -10.00 -13.47
N GLN A 110 -2.86 -10.02 -12.53
CA GLN A 110 -2.81 -10.98 -11.44
C GLN A 110 -2.41 -10.28 -10.14
N VAL A 111 -3.28 -10.36 -9.15
CA VAL A 111 -3.00 -9.98 -7.77
C VAL A 111 -2.86 -11.26 -6.96
N VAL A 112 -1.74 -11.38 -6.25
CA VAL A 112 -1.46 -12.54 -5.39
C VAL A 112 -1.34 -12.03 -3.97
N LEU A 113 -2.09 -12.64 -3.05
CA LEU A 113 -1.94 -12.48 -1.61
C LEU A 113 -1.48 -13.82 -1.07
N SER A 114 -0.44 -13.84 -0.25
CA SER A 114 -0.03 -15.03 0.49
C SER A 114 -0.01 -14.76 1.98
N ASP A 115 -0.37 -15.75 2.78
CA ASP A 115 -0.24 -15.73 4.24
C ASP A 115 0.39 -17.04 4.69
N GLY A 116 1.68 -16.98 4.99
CA GLY A 116 2.50 -18.18 5.18
C GLY A 116 2.44 -19.08 3.94
N PRO A 117 2.00 -20.34 4.07
CA PRO A 117 1.94 -21.27 2.94
C PRO A 117 0.63 -21.19 2.13
N ASN A 118 -0.32 -20.35 2.55
CA ASN A 118 -1.60 -20.18 1.86
C ASN A 118 -1.47 -19.10 0.78
N VAL A 119 -2.02 -19.34 -0.40
CA VAL A 119 -1.93 -18.41 -1.54
C VAL A 119 -3.32 -18.15 -2.11
N PHE A 120 -3.62 -16.89 -2.36
CA PHE A 120 -4.88 -16.39 -2.91
C PHE A 120 -4.57 -15.60 -4.18
N LYS A 121 -5.24 -15.90 -5.28
CA LYS A 121 -5.05 -15.19 -6.56
C LYS A 121 -6.37 -14.62 -7.07
N GLY A 122 -6.29 -13.41 -7.60
CA GLY A 122 -7.39 -12.69 -8.23
C GLY A 122 -6.87 -11.56 -9.11
N CYS A 123 -7.68 -10.53 -9.33
CA CYS A 123 -7.31 -9.35 -10.14
C CYS A 123 -7.27 -8.06 -9.32
N LYS A 124 -7.96 -8.02 -8.18
CA LYS A 124 -8.12 -6.83 -7.35
C LYS A 124 -8.24 -7.25 -5.90
N LEU A 125 -7.30 -6.81 -5.08
CA LEU A 125 -7.35 -6.96 -3.63
C LEU A 125 -7.70 -5.61 -3.01
N THR A 126 -8.75 -5.57 -2.19
CA THR A 126 -9.11 -4.41 -1.39
C THR A 126 -8.91 -4.76 0.08
N VAL A 127 -8.11 -3.95 0.79
CA VAL A 127 -7.78 -4.14 2.19
C VAL A 127 -8.25 -2.92 2.97
N GLN A 128 -9.14 -3.14 3.92
CA GLN A 128 -9.59 -2.13 4.87
C GLN A 128 -8.66 -2.15 6.08
N MET A 129 -7.84 -1.11 6.24
CA MET A 129 -6.76 -1.11 7.23
C MET A 129 -7.30 -0.99 8.66
N ALA A 130 -8.38 -0.22 8.83
CA ALA A 130 -9.04 -0.07 10.13
C ALA A 130 -9.51 -1.41 10.71
N SER A 131 -10.22 -2.21 9.90
CA SER A 131 -10.79 -3.50 10.32
C SER A 131 -9.86 -4.70 10.07
N GLY A 132 -8.88 -4.57 9.19
CA GLY A 132 -8.07 -5.69 8.69
C GLY A 132 -8.81 -6.61 7.72
N GLN A 133 -9.96 -6.18 7.18
CA GLN A 133 -10.73 -6.98 6.22
C GLN A 133 -10.08 -6.93 4.84
N ALA A 134 -9.91 -8.10 4.22
CA ALA A 134 -9.39 -8.23 2.86
C ALA A 134 -10.46 -8.85 1.96
N LYS A 135 -10.65 -8.27 0.77
CA LYS A 135 -11.55 -8.76 -0.27
C LYS A 135 -10.79 -8.92 -1.57
N LEU A 136 -10.84 -10.11 -2.15
CA LEU A 136 -10.20 -10.43 -3.42
C LEU A 136 -11.28 -10.68 -4.49
N ASP A 137 -11.26 -9.90 -5.56
CA ASP A 137 -12.18 -9.99 -6.69
C ASP A 137 -11.50 -10.68 -7.90
N SER A 138 -12.31 -11.29 -8.77
CA SER A 138 -11.81 -12.09 -9.92
C SER A 138 -11.85 -11.39 -11.29
N CYS A 139 -12.46 -10.20 -11.39
CA CYS A 139 -12.58 -9.39 -12.63
C CYS A 139 -13.03 -10.22 -13.85
N GLY A 140 -14.05 -11.06 -13.67
CA GLY A 140 -14.60 -11.91 -14.75
C GLY A 140 -13.99 -13.31 -14.83
N GLY A 141 -12.92 -13.59 -14.09
CA GLY A 141 -12.37 -14.94 -13.90
C GLY A 141 -12.87 -15.62 -12.63
N ARG A 142 -12.02 -16.47 -12.03
CA ARG A 142 -12.25 -17.09 -10.72
C ARG A 142 -11.21 -16.61 -9.71
N VAL A 143 -11.59 -16.54 -8.45
CA VAL A 143 -10.63 -16.43 -7.35
C VAL A 143 -10.06 -17.81 -7.10
N GLU A 144 -8.74 -17.94 -7.04
CA GLU A 144 -8.06 -19.20 -6.73
C GLU A 144 -7.51 -19.14 -5.31
N ILE A 145 -7.69 -20.23 -4.56
CA ILE A 145 -7.14 -20.38 -3.22
C ILE A 145 -6.39 -21.71 -3.18
N MET A 146 -5.12 -21.65 -2.82
CA MET A 146 -4.30 -22.80 -2.50
C MET A 146 -4.04 -22.78 -0.99
N LEU A 147 -4.60 -23.77 -0.29
CA LEU A 147 -4.37 -23.96 1.14
C LEU A 147 -3.38 -25.09 1.32
N ASP A 148 -2.31 -24.83 2.06
CA ASP A 148 -1.38 -25.91 2.41
C ASP A 148 -2.04 -26.83 3.45
N PRO A 149 -2.13 -28.15 3.20
CA PRO A 149 -2.73 -29.08 4.15
C PRO A 149 -2.07 -29.07 5.54
N LYS A 150 -0.81 -28.64 5.66
CA LYS A 150 -0.07 -28.50 6.93
C LYS A 150 -0.41 -27.22 7.70
N SER A 151 -1.07 -26.24 7.08
CA SER A 151 -1.51 -25.01 7.74
C SER A 151 -2.89 -25.14 8.40
N ARG A 152 -3.57 -26.27 8.18
CA ARG A 152 -4.82 -26.59 8.90
C ARG A 152 -4.51 -26.80 10.39
N PRO A 153 -5.23 -26.16 11.32
CA PRO A 153 -5.12 -26.51 12.73
C PRO A 153 -5.41 -28.01 12.86
N LYS A 154 -4.51 -28.73 13.54
CA LYS A 154 -4.76 -30.14 13.89
C LYS A 154 -6.03 -30.15 14.74
N GLN A 155 -7.02 -30.89 14.26
CA GLN A 155 -8.31 -31.09 14.94
C GLN A 155 -8.12 -31.90 16.22
#